data_AF-A0A357APM5-F1
#
_entry.id   AF-A0A357APM5-F1
#
_cell.length_a   1.000
_cell.length_b   1.000
_cell.length_c   1.000
_cell.angle_alpha   90.00
_cell.angle_beta   90.00
_cell.angle_gamma   90.00
#
_symmetry.space_group_name_H-M   'P 1'
#
loop_
_entity.id
_entity.type
_entity.pdbx_description
1 polymer ?
#
loop_
_entity_poly.entity_id
_entity_poly.type
_entity_poly.pdbx_seq_one_letter_code
_entity_poly.pdbx_strand_id
1 'polypeptide(L)'
;MWVSINEVAAILEVSPRLVSDKARQGYFISKRKKKQLFIESKSLPLEVQRLLISTNEGETARSIDVPLQMKTPISTHTIDRKRIVEDYLIYRSSQMGTDDSIETITQDFIRNWNKYYSQGYLLKSSTLYYWMKLYKEQSRKLLSDGRGGHNKGIASIPPAALEYFVRCYLNEKNPSISNCCHLAVIKYHSLFWDNGNFHVPCLKTFERVIQRIPAHTKKLFRNPPKYQEGLQK
;
A
#
# COMPACT_ATOMS: atom_id res chain seq x y z
N MET A 1 30.00 5.17 -1.14
CA MET A 1 30.22 4.36 -2.36
C MET A 1 29.06 4.62 -3.30
N TRP A 2 29.25 4.64 -4.62
CA TRP A 2 28.15 4.88 -5.58
C TRP A 2 27.86 3.59 -6.33
N VAL A 3 26.61 3.12 -6.26
CA VAL A 3 26.19 1.80 -6.72
C VAL A 3 25.20 1.95 -7.88
N SER A 4 25.26 1.06 -8.86
CA SER A 4 24.36 1.09 -10.00
C SER A 4 22.95 0.67 -9.62
N ILE A 5 21.94 1.16 -10.34
CA ILE A 5 20.55 0.70 -10.15
C ILE A 5 20.42 -0.81 -10.31
N ASN A 6 21.16 -1.43 -11.24
CA ASN A 6 21.05 -2.85 -11.53
C ASN A 6 21.55 -3.72 -10.37
N GLU A 7 22.66 -3.32 -9.74
CA GLU A 7 23.18 -3.99 -8.55
C GLU A 7 22.22 -3.84 -7.36
N VAL A 8 21.70 -2.63 -7.14
CA VAL A 8 20.71 -2.39 -6.07
C VAL A 8 19.42 -3.19 -6.32
N ALA A 9 18.98 -3.28 -7.56
CA ALA A 9 17.80 -4.03 -7.96
C ALA A 9 17.99 -5.55 -7.78
N ALA A 10 19.19 -6.06 -8.08
CA ALA A 10 19.53 -7.46 -7.86
C ALA A 10 19.52 -7.82 -6.37
N ILE A 11 20.09 -6.97 -5.52
CA ILE A 11 20.14 -7.19 -4.06
C ILE A 11 18.75 -7.13 -3.42
N LEU A 12 17.89 -6.24 -3.93
CA LEU A 12 16.53 -6.06 -3.42
C LEU A 12 15.51 -7.01 -4.06
N GLU A 13 15.91 -7.82 -5.05
CA GLU A 13 15.02 -8.67 -5.84
C GLU A 13 13.83 -7.92 -6.48
N VAL A 14 14.05 -6.67 -6.89
CA VAL A 14 13.02 -5.81 -7.50
C VAL A 14 13.41 -5.36 -8.90
N SER A 15 12.44 -4.86 -9.67
CA SER A 15 12.71 -4.31 -10.99
C SER A 15 13.64 -3.09 -10.92
N PRO A 16 14.66 -2.98 -11.80
CA PRO A 16 15.49 -1.77 -11.96
C PRO A 16 14.66 -0.50 -12.21
N ARG A 17 13.48 -0.63 -12.85
CA ARG A 17 12.57 0.50 -13.08
C ARG A 17 12.03 1.08 -11.77
N LEU A 18 11.67 0.21 -10.82
CA LEU A 18 11.14 0.61 -9.52
C LEU A 18 12.18 1.39 -8.71
N VAL A 19 13.42 0.90 -8.69
CA VAL A 19 14.55 1.57 -8.03
C VAL A 19 14.84 2.92 -8.69
N SER A 20 14.80 2.99 -10.03
CA SER A 20 14.95 4.25 -10.76
C SER A 20 13.84 5.26 -10.45
N ASP A 21 12.58 4.82 -10.34
CA ASP A 21 11.46 5.71 -10.06
C ASP A 21 11.49 6.21 -8.61
N LYS A 22 11.90 5.37 -7.65
CA LYS A 22 12.12 5.78 -6.26
C LYS A 22 13.27 6.77 -6.12
N ALA A 23 14.36 6.58 -6.86
CA ALA A 23 15.46 7.54 -6.89
C ALA A 23 15.04 8.90 -7.48
N ARG A 24 14.21 8.92 -8.54
CA ARG A 24 13.64 10.16 -9.10
C ARG A 24 12.66 10.86 -8.17
N GLN A 25 11.95 10.09 -7.34
CA GLN A 25 11.07 10.61 -6.29
C GLN A 25 11.83 11.12 -5.06
N GLY A 26 13.17 11.06 -5.05
CA GLY A 26 14.00 11.58 -3.96
C GLY A 26 14.14 10.66 -2.75
N TYR A 27 13.74 9.39 -2.85
CA TYR A 27 13.88 8.43 -1.75
C TYR A 27 15.34 8.04 -1.48
N PHE A 28 16.22 8.21 -2.46
CA PHE A 28 17.64 7.92 -2.35
C PHE A 28 18.46 9.11 -2.84
N ILE A 29 19.64 9.29 -2.25
CA ILE A 29 20.62 10.25 -2.77
C ILE A 29 21.17 9.65 -4.06
N SER A 30 20.79 10.25 -5.19
CA SER A 30 21.16 9.76 -6.50
C SER A 30 21.91 10.81 -7.31
N LYS A 31 22.83 10.34 -8.14
CA LYS A 31 23.53 11.17 -9.12
C LYS A 31 23.42 10.53 -10.48
N ARG A 32 23.26 11.38 -11.50
CA ARG A 32 23.24 10.94 -12.89
C ARG A 32 24.63 11.13 -13.49
N LYS A 33 25.20 10.07 -14.06
CA LYS A 33 26.44 10.13 -14.84
C LYS A 33 26.15 9.58 -16.23
N LYS A 34 26.23 10.44 -17.24
CA LYS A 34 25.77 10.13 -18.62
C LYS A 34 24.30 9.67 -18.62
N LYS A 35 23.99 8.53 -19.26
CA LYS A 35 22.64 7.94 -19.35
C LYS A 35 22.29 7.01 -18.18
N GLN A 36 23.17 6.81 -17.21
CA GLN A 36 22.96 5.91 -16.07
C GLN A 36 22.81 6.69 -14.76
N LEU A 37 21.99 6.16 -13.85
CA LEU A 37 21.70 6.75 -12.56
C LEU A 37 22.30 5.85 -11.47
N PHE A 38 23.03 6.48 -10.55
CA PHE A 38 23.77 5.84 -9.47
C PHE A 38 23.21 6.31 -8.15
N ILE A 39 23.18 5.42 -7.17
CA ILE A 39 22.66 5.68 -5.83
C ILE A 39 23.81 5.65 -4.84
N GLU A 40 23.83 6.58 -3.91
CA GLU A 40 24.80 6.57 -2.82
C GLU A 40 24.46 5.45 -1.84
N SER A 41 25.45 4.61 -1.55
CA SER A 41 25.31 3.43 -0.68
C SER A 41 24.73 3.78 0.69
N LYS A 42 25.12 4.92 1.27
CA LYS A 42 24.66 5.40 2.59
C LYS A 42 23.18 5.75 2.62
N SER A 43 22.57 6.04 1.47
CA SER A 43 21.14 6.38 1.35
C SER A 43 20.25 5.15 1.16
N LEU A 44 20.84 3.97 0.91
CA LEU A 44 20.11 2.72 0.76
C LEU A 44 19.71 2.15 2.14
N PRO A 45 18.70 1.26 2.20
CA PRO A 45 18.37 0.55 3.43
C PRO A 45 19.58 -0.22 4.01
N LEU A 46 19.68 -0.29 5.34
CA LEU A 46 20.84 -0.87 6.04
C LEU A 46 21.11 -2.33 5.65
N GLU A 47 20.05 -3.08 5.32
CA GLU A 47 20.13 -4.45 4.81
C GLU A 47 20.89 -4.52 3.48
N VAL A 48 20.57 -3.62 2.54
CA VAL A 48 21.24 -3.51 1.24
C VAL A 48 22.70 -3.06 1.41
N GLN A 49 22.96 -2.17 2.37
CA GLN A 49 24.33 -1.75 2.69
C GLN A 49 25.18 -2.93 3.16
N ARG A 50 24.65 -3.77 4.06
CA ARG A 50 25.34 -4.97 4.56
C ARG A 50 25.59 -5.98 3.46
N LEU A 51 24.61 -6.21 2.59
CA LEU A 51 24.73 -7.13 1.46
C LEU A 51 25.71 -6.62 0.40
N LEU A 52 25.81 -5.31 0.19
CA LEU A 52 26.84 -4.69 -0.65
C LEU A 52 28.24 -4.88 -0.07
N ILE A 53 28.39 -4.86 1.26
CA ILE A 53 29.69 -5.10 1.91
C ILE A 53 30.07 -6.59 1.77
N SER A 54 29.13 -7.50 2.00
CA SER A 54 29.38 -8.96 1.91
C SER A 54 29.56 -9.48 0.48
N THR A 55 29.11 -8.76 -0.55
CA THR A 55 29.39 -9.10 -1.95
C THR A 55 30.76 -8.61 -2.43
N ASN A 56 31.36 -7.64 -1.73
CA ASN A 56 32.69 -7.12 -2.03
C ASN A 56 33.81 -7.81 -1.24
N GLU A 57 33.48 -8.46 -0.12
CA GLU A 57 34.41 -9.23 0.69
C GLU A 57 34.15 -10.72 0.45
N GLY A 58 35.01 -11.34 -0.36
CA GLY A 58 34.92 -12.76 -0.71
C GLY A 58 34.85 -13.67 0.53
N GLU A 59 33.93 -14.62 0.46
CA GLU A 59 33.80 -15.84 1.26
C GLU A 59 34.40 -15.85 2.68
N THR A 60 33.54 -15.89 3.68
CA THR A 60 33.81 -16.75 4.84
C THR A 60 32.52 -17.38 5.33
N ALA A 61 32.33 -18.64 4.91
CA ALA A 61 31.25 -19.51 5.32
C ALA A 61 31.32 -19.79 6.84
N ARG A 62 30.18 -19.69 7.54
CA ARG A 62 29.87 -20.56 8.69
C ARG A 62 28.36 -20.83 8.84
N SER A 63 28.08 -22.13 8.84
CA SER A 63 26.94 -22.87 9.41
C SER A 63 25.59 -22.78 8.72
N ILE A 64 25.19 -23.92 8.16
CA ILE A 64 23.86 -24.24 7.64
C ILE A 64 22.99 -24.62 8.84
N ASP A 65 22.10 -23.74 9.26
CA ASP A 65 20.90 -24.12 10.02
C ASP A 65 19.75 -24.25 9.02
N VAL A 66 19.14 -25.43 8.98
CA VAL A 66 18.12 -25.83 8.01
C VAL A 66 16.96 -24.83 8.00
N PRO A 67 16.70 -24.10 6.89
CA PRO A 67 15.57 -23.20 6.80
C PRO A 67 14.27 -23.99 6.76
N LEU A 68 13.40 -23.74 7.73
CA LEU A 68 12.00 -24.14 7.71
C LEU A 68 11.38 -23.65 6.39
N GLN A 69 11.14 -24.56 5.44
CA GLN A 69 10.47 -24.21 4.19
C GLN A 69 9.00 -23.88 4.49
N MET A 70 8.68 -22.59 4.58
CA MET A 70 7.30 -22.12 4.53
C MET A 70 7.09 -21.20 3.32
N LYS A 71 6.10 -21.59 2.52
CA LYS A 71 5.76 -21.14 1.17
C LYS A 71 5.62 -19.61 1.03
N THR A 72 6.25 -19.10 -0.05
CA THR A 72 6.04 -17.90 -0.90
C THR A 72 5.31 -16.64 -0.39
N PRO A 73 5.71 -15.44 -0.91
CA PRO A 73 5.43 -14.16 -0.29
C PRO A 73 4.02 -13.67 -0.56
N ILE A 74 3.26 -13.40 0.50
CA ILE A 74 2.08 -12.55 0.41
C ILE A 74 2.58 -11.11 0.36
N SER A 75 2.55 -10.55 -0.85
CA SER A 75 2.76 -9.14 -1.15
C SER A 75 1.85 -8.23 -0.31
N THR A 76 2.38 -7.04 -0.01
CA THR A 76 1.74 -5.85 0.60
C THR A 76 1.78 -5.74 2.12
N HIS A 77 2.79 -5.04 2.66
CA HIS A 77 2.88 -4.17 3.87
C HIS A 77 2.00 -4.39 5.11
N THR A 78 1.28 -5.50 5.22
CA THR A 78 0.24 -5.72 6.20
C THR A 78 0.74 -6.85 7.07
N ILE A 79 1.19 -6.51 8.27
CA ILE A 79 1.62 -7.47 9.27
C ILE A 79 0.47 -8.47 9.46
N ASP A 80 0.70 -9.74 9.12
CA ASP A 80 -0.29 -10.80 9.28
C ASP A 80 -0.37 -11.18 10.76
N ARG A 81 -1.11 -10.36 11.52
CA ARG A 81 -1.27 -10.47 12.98
C ARG A 81 -1.73 -11.85 13.41
N LYS A 82 -2.58 -12.48 12.59
CA LYS A 82 -3.14 -13.80 12.86
C LYS A 82 -2.03 -14.85 12.83
N ARG A 83 -1.23 -14.86 11.76
CA ARG A 83 -0.10 -15.79 11.61
C ARG A 83 0.89 -15.66 12.76
N ILE A 84 1.21 -14.44 13.17
CA ILE A 84 2.15 -14.19 14.29
C ILE A 84 1.63 -14.79 15.61
N VAL A 85 0.33 -14.66 15.89
CA VAL A 85 -0.27 -15.26 17.09
C VAL A 85 -0.26 -16.79 17.01
N GLU A 86 -0.54 -17.37 15.83
CA GLU A 86 -0.50 -18.83 15.64
C GLU A 86 0.92 -19.38 15.81
N ASP A 87 1.91 -18.72 15.21
CA ASP A 87 3.33 -19.07 15.35
C ASP A 87 3.78 -18.98 16.83
N TYR A 88 3.33 -17.97 17.56
CA TYR A 88 3.60 -17.84 19.00
C TYR A 88 2.96 -18.96 19.82
N LEU A 89 1.72 -19.36 19.52
CA LEU A 89 1.04 -20.45 20.23
C LEU A 89 1.75 -21.79 20.01
N ILE A 90 2.18 -22.06 18.78
CA ILE A 90 2.98 -23.25 18.44
C ILE A 90 4.31 -23.21 19.20
N TYR A 91 5.03 -22.08 19.11
CA TYR A 91 6.30 -21.89 19.81
C TYR A 91 6.15 -22.10 21.32
N ARG A 92 5.16 -21.47 21.94
CA ARG A 92 4.85 -21.64 23.36
C ARG A 92 4.53 -23.09 23.71
N SER A 93 3.75 -23.79 22.88
CA SER A 93 3.42 -25.19 23.13
C SER A 93 4.64 -26.11 23.04
N SER A 94 5.61 -25.80 22.17
CA SER A 94 6.87 -26.53 22.05
C SER A 94 7.82 -26.34 23.24
N GLN A 95 7.58 -25.30 24.06
CA GLN A 95 8.33 -24.99 25.27
C GLN A 95 7.60 -25.43 26.55
N MET A 96 6.43 -26.09 26.43
CA MET A 96 5.72 -26.65 27.58
C MET A 96 6.51 -27.85 28.11
N GLY A 97 7.19 -27.67 29.26
CA GLY A 97 8.06 -28.67 29.88
C GLY A 97 9.43 -28.11 30.26
N THR A 98 9.78 -26.93 29.75
CA THR A 98 10.94 -26.16 30.22
C THR A 98 10.57 -25.40 31.50
N ASP A 99 11.51 -25.24 32.44
CA ASP A 99 11.30 -24.52 33.72
C ASP A 99 11.24 -22.99 33.54
N ASP A 100 11.24 -22.53 32.29
CA ASP A 100 11.24 -21.13 31.94
C ASP A 100 9.88 -20.48 32.15
N SER A 101 9.91 -19.26 32.70
CA SER A 101 8.70 -18.46 32.85
C SER A 101 8.06 -18.15 31.49
N ILE A 102 6.72 -18.01 31.48
CA ILE A 102 5.96 -17.62 30.28
C ILE A 102 6.48 -16.28 29.72
N GLU A 103 6.95 -15.39 30.59
CA GLU A 103 7.50 -14.08 30.21
C GLU A 103 8.81 -14.25 29.45
N THR A 104 9.70 -15.12 29.92
CA THR A 104 10.97 -15.47 29.25
C THR A 104 10.72 -16.04 27.86
N ILE A 105 9.82 -17.03 27.75
CA ILE A 105 9.43 -17.66 26.48
C ILE A 105 8.87 -16.61 25.51
N THR A 106 8.09 -15.66 26.03
CA THR A 106 7.49 -14.59 25.22
C THR A 106 8.52 -13.59 24.71
N GLN A 107 9.48 -13.19 25.55
CA GLN A 107 10.58 -12.31 25.13
C GLN A 107 11.48 -12.99 24.10
N ASP A 108 11.76 -14.27 24.28
CA ASP A 108 12.57 -15.06 23.36
C ASP A 108 11.90 -15.20 21.99
N PHE A 109 10.60 -15.46 21.96
CA PHE A 109 9.81 -15.43 20.73
C PHE A 109 9.90 -14.06 20.04
N ILE A 110 9.66 -12.97 20.78
CA ILE A 110 9.66 -11.61 20.23
C ILE A 110 11.04 -11.23 19.69
N ARG A 111 12.11 -11.59 20.41
CA ARG A 111 13.50 -11.37 19.99
C ARG A 111 13.78 -12.09 18.67
N ASN A 112 13.42 -13.36 18.57
CA ASN A 112 13.61 -14.14 17.36
C ASN A 112 12.76 -13.60 16.20
N TRP A 113 11.49 -13.31 16.45
CA TRP A 113 10.59 -12.74 15.44
C TRP A 113 11.09 -11.40 14.91
N ASN A 114 11.52 -10.50 15.79
CA ASN A 114 12.06 -9.20 15.39
C ASN A 114 13.38 -9.32 14.62
N LYS A 115 14.22 -10.32 14.95
CA LYS A 115 15.48 -10.56 14.24
C LYS A 115 15.27 -11.05 12.82
N TYR A 116 14.31 -11.95 12.60
CA TYR A 116 14.13 -12.63 11.31
C TYR A 116 13.01 -12.05 10.44
N TYR A 117 12.01 -11.37 11.02
CA TYR A 117 10.77 -11.00 10.33
C TYR A 117 10.32 -9.55 10.54
N SER A 118 11.08 -8.71 11.26
CA SER A 118 10.59 -7.37 11.62
C SER A 118 10.25 -6.48 10.42
N GLN A 119 10.93 -6.56 9.27
CA GLN A 119 10.61 -5.80 8.05
C GLN A 119 10.08 -4.35 8.30
N GLY A 120 10.70 -3.62 9.24
CA GLY A 120 10.32 -2.25 9.62
C GLY A 120 9.27 -2.11 10.74
N TYR A 121 8.73 -3.19 11.27
CA TYR A 121 7.85 -3.26 12.43
C TYR A 121 8.47 -4.12 13.55
N LEU A 122 8.72 -3.49 14.70
CA LEU A 122 9.15 -4.20 15.91
C LEU A 122 7.94 -4.65 16.71
N LEU A 123 7.75 -5.96 16.81
CA LEU A 123 6.77 -6.57 17.69
C LEU A 123 7.13 -6.29 19.15
N LYS A 124 6.14 -5.84 19.93
CA LYS A 124 6.25 -5.61 21.37
C LYS A 124 5.37 -6.60 22.12
N SER A 125 5.73 -6.92 23.36
CA SER A 125 4.96 -7.87 24.19
C SER A 125 3.52 -7.41 24.40
N SER A 126 3.30 -6.12 24.65
CA SER A 126 1.95 -5.54 24.78
C SER A 126 1.11 -5.71 23.52
N THR A 127 1.73 -5.64 22.34
CA THR A 127 1.05 -5.84 21.06
C THR A 127 0.70 -7.30 20.83
N LEU A 128 1.63 -8.21 21.14
CA LEU A 128 1.38 -9.65 21.06
C LEU A 128 0.24 -10.07 22.00
N TYR A 129 0.24 -9.60 23.26
CA TYR A 129 -0.85 -9.86 24.19
C TYR A 129 -2.20 -9.32 23.72
N TYR A 130 -2.21 -8.10 23.16
CA TYR A 130 -3.42 -7.53 22.59
C TYR A 130 -3.97 -8.38 21.43
N TRP A 131 -3.11 -8.83 20.50
CA TRP A 131 -3.52 -9.70 19.40
C TRP A 131 -3.96 -11.08 19.88
N MET A 132 -3.32 -11.66 20.89
CA MET A 132 -3.76 -12.90 21.51
C MET A 132 -5.16 -12.78 22.12
N LYS A 133 -5.45 -11.66 22.78
CA LYS A 133 -6.80 -11.39 23.31
C LYS A 133 -7.84 -11.38 22.19
N LEU A 134 -7.58 -10.61 21.11
CA LEU A 134 -8.45 -10.55 19.94
C LEU A 134 -8.63 -11.91 19.23
N TYR A 135 -7.57 -12.73 19.21
CA TYR A 135 -7.60 -14.07 18.65
C TYR A 135 -8.52 -15.00 19.44
N LYS A 136 -8.45 -14.97 20.78
CA LYS A 136 -9.32 -15.76 21.67
C LYS A 136 -10.79 -15.38 21.54
N GLU A 137 -11.08 -14.11 21.34
CA GLU A 137 -12.44 -13.58 21.14
C GLU A 137 -13.02 -13.92 19.73
N GLN A 138 -12.38 -14.83 18.97
CA GLN A 138 -12.72 -15.26 17.60
C GLN A 138 -12.96 -14.12 16.60
N SER A 139 -12.44 -12.94 16.90
CA SER A 139 -12.70 -11.73 16.14
C SER A 139 -11.71 -11.62 14.99
N ARG A 140 -11.83 -12.51 13.99
CA ARG A 140 -10.98 -12.51 12.77
C ARG A 140 -10.95 -11.13 12.08
N LYS A 141 -12.05 -10.37 12.16
CA LYS A 141 -12.18 -8.98 11.66
C LYS A 141 -11.31 -7.96 12.42
N LEU A 142 -10.94 -8.22 13.67
CA LEU A 142 -10.11 -7.32 14.49
C LEU A 142 -8.59 -7.57 14.31
N LEU A 143 -8.22 -8.73 13.77
CA LEU A 143 -6.83 -9.07 13.42
C LEU A 143 -6.43 -8.57 12.01
N SER A 144 -7.38 -8.22 11.14
CA SER A 144 -7.08 -7.48 9.92
C SER A 144 -6.76 -6.02 10.25
N ASP A 145 -5.75 -5.44 9.59
CA ASP A 145 -5.42 -4.02 9.77
C ASP A 145 -6.60 -3.14 9.36
N GLY A 146 -7.26 -2.49 10.33
CA GLY A 146 -8.40 -1.60 10.11
C GLY A 146 -8.03 -0.24 9.51
N ARG A 147 -6.73 0.02 9.29
CA ARG A 147 -6.27 1.27 8.68
C ARG A 147 -6.66 1.34 7.20
N GLY A 148 -7.27 2.45 6.79
CA GLY A 148 -7.69 2.70 5.40
C GLY A 148 -9.07 2.13 5.01
N GLY A 149 -9.81 1.53 5.96
CA GLY A 149 -11.14 0.95 5.71
C GLY A 149 -12.33 1.84 6.12
N HIS A 150 -12.14 2.83 6.99
CA HIS A 150 -13.25 3.61 7.54
C HIS A 150 -14.09 4.32 6.47
N ASN A 151 -13.47 4.70 5.34
CA ASN A 151 -14.14 5.36 4.22
C ASN A 151 -14.29 4.45 2.98
N LYS A 152 -14.02 3.13 3.07
CA LYS A 152 -14.25 2.21 1.96
C LYS A 152 -15.76 2.08 1.74
N GLY A 153 -16.25 2.61 0.62
CA GLY A 153 -17.68 2.55 0.26
C GLY A 153 -18.50 3.74 0.78
N ILE A 154 -17.96 4.57 1.69
CA ILE A 154 -18.56 5.86 2.01
C ILE A 154 -18.31 6.80 0.83
N ALA A 155 -19.31 6.93 -0.03
CA ALA A 155 -19.31 8.00 -1.01
C ALA A 155 -19.41 9.32 -0.24
N SER A 156 -18.31 10.07 -0.17
CA SER A 156 -18.34 11.43 0.40
C SER A 156 -19.28 12.37 -0.36
N ILE A 157 -19.70 11.98 -1.59
CA ILE A 157 -20.65 12.70 -2.41
C ILE A 157 -22.03 12.04 -2.23
N PRO A 158 -23.04 12.79 -1.79
CA PRO A 158 -24.41 12.28 -1.73
C PRO A 158 -24.92 11.77 -3.09
N PRO A 159 -25.75 10.71 -3.13
CA PRO A 159 -26.19 10.10 -4.39
C PRO A 159 -26.81 11.07 -5.40
N ALA A 160 -27.68 11.99 -4.93
CA ALA A 160 -28.32 12.98 -5.80
C ALA A 160 -27.32 13.96 -6.44
N ALA A 161 -26.30 14.39 -5.68
CA ALA A 161 -25.23 15.24 -6.19
C ALA A 161 -24.34 14.47 -7.19
N LEU A 162 -24.07 13.20 -6.90
CA LEU A 162 -23.26 12.33 -7.74
C LEU A 162 -23.92 12.08 -9.10
N GLU A 163 -25.20 11.73 -9.11
CA GLU A 163 -25.95 11.49 -10.34
C GLU A 163 -25.99 12.75 -11.22
N TYR A 164 -26.29 13.90 -10.61
CA TYR A 164 -26.30 15.17 -11.31
C TYR A 164 -24.92 15.50 -11.90
N PHE A 165 -23.85 15.31 -11.12
CA PHE A 165 -22.49 15.51 -11.58
C PHE A 165 -22.15 14.62 -12.79
N VAL A 166 -22.46 13.32 -12.73
CA VAL A 166 -22.18 12.38 -13.83
C VAL A 166 -22.92 12.78 -15.09
N ARG A 167 -24.19 13.20 -14.98
CA ARG A 167 -24.98 13.68 -16.11
C ARG A 167 -24.42 14.96 -16.73
N CYS A 168 -24.00 15.92 -15.90
CA CYS A 168 -23.33 17.13 -16.39
C CYS A 168 -21.99 16.80 -17.06
N TYR A 169 -21.22 15.87 -16.48
CA TYR A 169 -19.92 15.48 -17.01
C TYR A 169 -20.04 14.69 -18.31
N LEU A 170 -20.99 13.77 -18.46
CA LEU A 170 -21.19 13.01 -19.70
C LEU A 170 -22.05 13.77 -20.74
N ASN A 171 -21.92 15.09 -20.77
CA ASN A 171 -22.57 15.93 -21.77
C ASN A 171 -21.66 16.15 -22.98
N GLU A 172 -22.23 16.14 -24.18
CA GLU A 172 -21.55 16.36 -25.46
C GLU A 172 -20.86 17.72 -25.55
N LYS A 173 -21.38 18.74 -24.85
CA LYS A 173 -20.75 20.07 -24.74
C LYS A 173 -19.43 20.06 -23.95
N ASN A 174 -19.03 18.89 -23.44
CA ASN A 174 -17.75 18.64 -22.80
C ASN A 174 -17.39 19.65 -21.67
N PRO A 175 -18.33 19.99 -20.76
CA PRO A 175 -18.09 21.01 -19.73
C PRO A 175 -16.93 20.63 -18.80
N SER A 176 -16.25 21.64 -18.24
CA SER A 176 -15.13 21.42 -17.32
C SER A 176 -15.57 20.70 -16.04
N ILE A 177 -14.66 19.95 -15.44
CA ILE A 177 -14.91 19.22 -14.18
C ILE A 177 -15.35 20.19 -13.08
N SER A 178 -14.65 21.33 -12.97
CA SER A 178 -14.96 22.37 -11.99
C SER A 178 -16.40 22.88 -12.13
N ASN A 179 -16.84 23.16 -13.36
CA ASN A 179 -18.21 23.63 -13.61
C ASN A 179 -19.25 22.55 -13.25
N CYS A 180 -19.00 21.29 -13.61
CA CYS A 180 -19.89 20.18 -13.25
C CYS A 180 -20.00 20.01 -11.73
N CYS A 181 -18.89 20.16 -11.00
CA CYS A 181 -18.88 20.10 -9.54
C CYS A 181 -19.70 21.23 -8.93
N HIS A 182 -19.49 22.46 -9.41
CA HIS A 182 -20.21 23.64 -8.94
C HIS A 182 -21.73 23.46 -9.10
N LEU A 183 -22.18 23.04 -10.27
CA LEU A 183 -23.60 22.80 -10.53
C LEU A 183 -24.19 21.66 -9.68
N ALA A 184 -23.42 20.59 -9.44
CA ALA A 184 -23.84 19.48 -8.60
C ALA A 184 -24.00 19.88 -7.13
N VAL A 185 -23.10 20.72 -6.63
CA VAL A 185 -23.16 21.28 -5.26
C VAL A 185 -24.37 22.21 -5.12
N ILE A 186 -24.61 23.11 -6.07
CA ILE A 186 -25.80 24.00 -6.07
C ILE A 186 -27.09 23.16 -6.08
N LYS A 187 -27.19 22.18 -6.98
CA LYS A 187 -28.37 21.33 -7.08
C LYS A 187 -28.62 20.57 -5.79
N TYR A 188 -27.56 20.06 -5.14
CA TYR A 188 -27.68 19.38 -3.88
C TYR A 188 -28.12 20.31 -2.74
N HIS A 189 -27.52 21.50 -2.63
CA HIS A 189 -27.94 22.51 -1.66
C HIS A 189 -29.43 22.85 -1.80
N SER A 190 -29.93 23.00 -3.03
CA SER A 190 -31.37 23.30 -3.26
C SER A 190 -32.32 22.19 -2.80
N LEU A 191 -31.84 20.96 -2.64
CA LEU A 191 -32.66 19.80 -2.27
C LEU A 191 -32.61 19.47 -0.77
N PHE A 192 -31.59 19.93 -0.06
CA PHE A 192 -31.28 19.47 1.31
C PHE A 192 -30.90 20.61 2.29
N TRP A 193 -31.24 21.86 1.96
CA TRP A 193 -30.89 23.06 2.73
C TRP A 193 -31.26 22.98 4.23
N ASP A 194 -32.33 22.28 4.59
CA ASP A 194 -32.85 22.24 5.97
C ASP A 194 -32.15 21.23 6.91
N ASN A 195 -31.28 20.36 6.40
CA ASN A 195 -30.63 19.32 7.20
C ASN A 195 -29.21 19.75 7.58
N GLY A 196 -29.08 20.47 8.70
CA GLY A 196 -27.89 21.19 9.21
C GLY A 196 -26.59 20.41 9.48
N ASN A 197 -26.23 19.43 8.67
CA ASN A 197 -24.90 18.82 8.64
C ASN A 197 -24.55 18.44 7.20
N PHE A 198 -24.22 19.45 6.38
CA PHE A 198 -23.81 19.23 4.99
C PHE A 198 -22.28 19.28 4.84
N HIS A 199 -21.71 18.18 4.39
CA HIS A 199 -20.30 18.11 3.99
C HIS A 199 -20.16 18.29 2.48
N VAL A 200 -19.67 19.46 2.05
CA VAL A 200 -19.36 19.75 0.65
C VAL A 200 -18.18 18.88 0.20
N PRO A 201 -18.34 17.99 -0.79
CA PRO A 201 -17.22 17.20 -1.30
C PRO A 201 -16.23 18.10 -2.04
N CYS A 202 -14.92 17.89 -1.81
CA CYS A 202 -13.89 18.63 -2.55
C CYS A 202 -13.77 18.14 -4.01
N LEU A 203 -13.21 18.99 -4.89
CA LEU A 203 -13.00 18.70 -6.32
C LEU A 203 -12.30 17.35 -6.56
N LYS A 204 -11.31 17.00 -5.73
CA LYS A 204 -10.57 15.74 -5.78
C LYS A 204 -11.47 14.51 -5.63
N THR A 205 -12.57 14.64 -4.89
CA THR A 205 -13.55 13.56 -4.71
C THR A 205 -14.30 13.29 -6.01
N PHE A 206 -14.69 14.34 -6.73
CA PHE A 206 -15.32 14.24 -8.05
C PHE A 206 -14.35 13.74 -9.13
N GLU A 207 -13.07 14.14 -9.08
CA GLU A 207 -12.04 13.58 -9.98
C GLU A 207 -11.90 12.06 -9.83
N ARG A 208 -11.96 11.53 -8.59
CA ARG A 208 -11.94 10.08 -8.33
C ARG A 208 -13.17 9.38 -8.91
N VAL A 209 -14.34 10.02 -8.91
CA VAL A 209 -15.55 9.50 -9.57
C VAL A 209 -15.30 9.37 -11.06
N ILE A 210 -14.74 10.41 -11.70
CA ILE A 210 -14.41 10.37 -13.13
C ILE A 210 -13.49 9.20 -13.44
N GLN A 211 -12.46 8.94 -12.62
CA GLN A 211 -11.55 7.82 -12.84
C GLN A 211 -12.26 6.46 -12.86
N ARG A 212 -13.38 6.32 -12.12
CA ARG A 212 -14.20 5.08 -12.09
C ARG A 212 -15.15 4.95 -13.28
N ILE A 213 -15.48 6.04 -13.97
CA ILE A 213 -16.32 5.97 -15.18
C ILE A 213 -15.54 5.22 -16.27
N PRO A 214 -16.13 4.17 -16.87
CA PRO A 214 -15.46 3.38 -17.90
C PRO A 214 -14.97 4.23 -19.08
N ALA A 215 -13.80 3.87 -19.63
CA ALA A 215 -13.19 4.62 -20.72
C ALA A 215 -14.08 4.68 -21.98
N HIS A 216 -14.81 3.60 -22.28
CA HIS A 216 -15.73 3.56 -23.43
C HIS A 216 -16.87 4.57 -23.27
N THR A 217 -17.43 4.74 -22.07
CA THR A 217 -18.48 5.73 -21.77
C THR A 217 -17.99 7.14 -22.02
N LYS A 218 -16.76 7.47 -21.58
CA LYS A 218 -16.16 8.78 -21.82
C LYS A 218 -15.94 9.04 -23.32
N LYS A 219 -15.48 8.03 -24.07
CA LYS A 219 -15.32 8.13 -25.52
C LYS A 219 -16.66 8.39 -26.20
N LEU A 220 -17.71 7.66 -25.83
CA LEU A 220 -19.03 7.82 -26.46
C LEU A 220 -19.61 9.22 -26.25
N PHE A 221 -19.59 9.74 -25.02
CA PHE A 221 -20.33 10.96 -24.67
C PHE A 221 -19.50 12.25 -24.68
N ARG A 222 -18.20 12.20 -24.37
CA ARG A 222 -17.34 13.42 -24.31
C ARG A 222 -16.45 13.60 -25.53
N ASN A 223 -16.07 12.51 -26.18
CA ASN A 223 -15.23 12.52 -27.37
C ASN A 223 -15.85 11.65 -28.47
N PRO A 224 -17.12 11.90 -28.86
CA PRO A 224 -17.79 11.06 -29.83
C PRO A 224 -16.93 10.96 -31.10
N PRO A 225 -16.77 9.76 -31.69
CA PRO A 225 -16.12 9.64 -32.97
C PRO A 225 -16.87 10.54 -33.95
N LYS A 226 -16.17 11.50 -34.57
CA LYS A 226 -16.77 12.31 -35.64
C LYS A 226 -17.24 11.33 -36.70
N TYR A 227 -18.54 11.27 -36.98
CA TYR A 227 -19.03 10.63 -38.18
C TYR A 227 -18.30 11.29 -39.34
N GLN A 228 -17.47 10.53 -40.06
CA GLN A 228 -16.97 11.00 -41.34
C GLN A 228 -18.19 10.99 -42.27
N GLU A 229 -18.72 12.17 -42.55
CA GLU A 229 -19.64 12.40 -43.67
C GLU A 229 -18.89 12.02 -44.95
N GLY A 230 -19.00 10.75 -45.31
CA GLY A 230 -18.46 10.15 -46.51
C GLY A 230 -19.52 9.27 -47.16
N LEU A 231 -20.75 9.76 -47.27
CA LEU A 231 -21.66 9.24 -48.29
C LEU A 231 -21.17 9.78 -49.64
N GLN A 232 -20.55 8.85 -50.37
CA GLN A 232 -20.06 9.02 -51.72
C GLN A 232 -21.17 9.57 -52.63
N LYS A 233 -20.79 10.58 -53.42
CA LYS A 233 -21.54 11.08 -54.58
C LYS A 233 -21.62 10.04 -55.67
#